data_AF-A0A0F9HGT2-F1
#
_entry.id   AF-A0A0F9HGT2-F1
#
_cell.length_a   1.000
_cell.length_b   1.000
_cell.length_c   1.000
_cell.angle_alpha   90.00
_cell.angle_beta   90.00
_cell.angle_gamma   90.00
#
_symmetry.space_group_name_H-M   'P 1'
#
loop_
_entity.id
_entity.type
_entity.pdbx_description
1 polymer ?
#
loop_
_entity_poly.entity_id
_entity_poly.type
_entity_poly.pdbx_seq_one_letter_code
_entity_poly.pdbx_strand_id
1 'polypeptide(L)' 'MQELKQSYHAYSAWQTQLQSFHRVLLDGERLEPPKLKALLYREALMKERYDRARRALLGLAEEE' A
#
# COMPACT_ATOMS: atom_id res chain seq x y z
N MET A 1 -5.33 5.05 20.26
CA MET A 1 -6.34 4.06 19.79
C MET A 1 -6.81 4.32 18.36
N GLN A 2 -7.17 5.55 17.99
CA GLN A 2 -7.63 5.88 16.63
C GLN A 2 -6.53 5.79 15.56
N GLU A 3 -5.32 6.29 15.83
CA GLU A 3 -4.18 6.21 14.91
C GLU A 3 -3.73 4.77 14.66
N LEU A 4 -3.78 3.91 15.69
CA LEU A 4 -3.49 2.48 15.56
C LEU A 4 -4.45 1.80 14.59
N LYS A 5 -5.77 2.08 14.72
CA LYS A 5 -6.78 1.58 13.80
C LYS A 5 -6.55 2.09 12.38
N GLN A 6 -6.27 3.38 12.21
CA GLN A 6 -5.99 3.96 10.90
C GLN A 6 -4.74 3.36 10.24
N SER A 7 -3.66 3.21 10.99
CA SER A 7 -2.43 2.56 10.53
C SER A 7 -2.69 1.10 10.11
N TYR A 8 -3.47 0.35 10.90
CA TYR A 8 -3.85 -1.01 10.56
C TYR A 8 -4.69 -1.11 9.29
N HIS A 9 -5.68 -0.22 9.11
CA HIS A 9 -6.47 -0.18 7.88
C HIS A 9 -5.63 0.16 6.65
N ALA A 10 -4.72 1.13 6.78
CA ALA A 10 -3.80 1.48 5.70
C ALA A 10 -2.83 0.32 5.38
N TYR A 11 -2.32 -0.37 6.39
CA TYR A 11 -1.50 -1.58 6.24
C TYR A 11 -2.25 -2.67 5.49
N SER A 12 -3.48 -3.00 5.92
CA SER A 12 -4.29 -4.03 5.29
C SER A 12 -4.61 -3.69 3.84
N ALA A 13 -4.89 -2.42 3.52
CA ALA A 13 -5.14 -1.99 2.15
C ALA A 13 -3.89 -2.15 1.27
N TRP A 14 -2.72 -1.78 1.78
CA TRP A 14 -1.45 -1.97 1.07
C TRP A 14 -1.13 -3.45 0.85
N GLN A 15 -1.29 -4.30 1.88
CA GLN A 15 -1.06 -5.74 1.75
C GLN A 15 -1.91 -6.38 0.64
N THR A 16 -3.17 -5.97 0.49
CA THR A 16 -4.03 -6.46 -0.61
C THR A 16 -3.48 -6.10 -1.99
N GLN A 17 -2.97 -4.87 -2.16
CA GLN A 17 -2.34 -4.46 -3.42
C GLN A 17 -1.03 -5.21 -3.66
N LEU A 18 -0.22 -5.39 -2.61
CA LEU A 18 1.06 -6.09 -2.67
C LEU A 18 0.87 -7.58 -3.05
N GLN A 19 -0.13 -8.25 -2.49
CA GLN A 19 -0.49 -9.62 -2.89
C GLN A 19 -0.89 -9.69 -4.37
N SER A 20 -1.68 -8.73 -4.85
CA SER A 20 -2.07 -8.68 -6.26
C SER A 20 -0.86 -8.44 -7.17
N PHE A 21 0.08 -7.61 -6.72
CA PHE A 21 1.34 -7.35 -7.40
C PHE A 21 2.25 -8.59 -7.46
N HIS A 22 2.36 -9.33 -6.35
CA HIS A 22 3.13 -10.57 -6.30
C HIS A 22 2.59 -11.65 -7.23
N ARG A 23 1.27 -11.80 -7.37
CA ARG A 23 0.71 -12.76 -8.33
C ARG A 23 1.15 -12.49 -9.76
N VAL A 24 1.22 -11.22 -10.13
CA VAL A 24 1.64 -10.82 -11.47
C VAL A 24 3.16 -10.96 -11.67
N LEU A 25 3.96 -10.53 -10.70
CA LEU A 25 5.43 -10.55 -10.85
C LEU A 25 6.10 -11.89 -10.51
N LEU A 26 5.62 -12.59 -9.48
CA LEU A 26 6.25 -13.79 -8.94
C LEU A 26 5.55 -15.06 -9.44
N ASP A 27 4.22 -15.04 -9.51
CA ASP A 27 3.44 -16.22 -9.92
C ASP A 27 3.16 -16.26 -11.43
N GLY A 28 3.55 -15.20 -12.16
CA GLY A 28 3.45 -15.13 -13.62
C GLY A 28 2.03 -14.89 -14.15
N GLU A 29 1.11 -14.38 -13.33
CA GLU A 29 -0.24 -14.02 -13.76
C GLU A 29 -0.18 -12.95 -14.87
N ARG A 30 -0.78 -13.23 -16.02
CA ARG A 30 -0.79 -12.28 -17.13
C ARG A 30 -1.79 -11.17 -16.89
N LEU A 31 -1.28 -9.94 -16.94
CA LEU A 31 -2.08 -8.74 -16.82
C LEU A 31 -1.77 -7.78 -17.98
N GLU A 32 -2.82 -7.27 -18.64
CA GLU A 32 -2.65 -6.34 -19.75
C GLU A 32 -1.84 -5.10 -19.33
N PRO A 33 -0.97 -4.54 -20.20
CA PRO A 33 -0.07 -3.45 -19.82
C PRO A 33 -0.75 -2.24 -19.14
N PRO A 34 -1.94 -1.77 -19.55
CA PRO A 34 -2.64 -0.69 -18.84
C PRO A 34 -3.06 -1.07 -17.41
N LYS A 35 -3.47 -2.33 -17.21
CA LYS A 35 -3.86 -2.86 -15.91
C LYS A 35 -2.64 -3.06 -15.01
N LEU A 36 -1.50 -3.48 -15.56
CA LEU A 36 -0.22 -3.57 -14.85
C LEU A 36 0.24 -2.20 -14.35
N LYS A 37 0.19 -1.17 -15.21
CA LYS A 37 0.48 0.20 -14.79
C LYS A 37 -0.44 0.66 -13.66
N ALA A 38 -1.74 0.37 -13.75
CA ALA A 38 -2.70 0.72 -12.70
C ALA A 38 -2.48 -0.05 -11.40
N LEU A 39 -2.02 -1.31 -11.47
CA LEU A 39 -1.66 -2.11 -10.30
C LEU A 39 -0.44 -1.52 -9.59
N LEU A 40 0.63 -1.22 -10.32
CA LEU A 40 1.83 -0.56 -9.80
C LEU A 40 1.51 0.77 -9.13
N TYR A 41 0.69 1.61 -9.77
CA TYR A 41 0.29 2.88 -9.20
C TYR A 41 -0.50 2.73 -7.89
N ARG A 42 -1.44 1.78 -7.83
CA ARG A 42 -2.25 1.53 -6.63
C ARG A 42 -1.42 0.95 -5.49
N GLU A 43 -0.48 0.05 -5.77
CA GLU A 43 0.45 -0.48 -4.77
C GLU A 43 1.25 0.66 -4.14
N ALA A 44 1.90 1.50 -4.96
CA ALA A 44 2.70 2.62 -4.48
C ALA A 44 1.87 3.63 -3.67
N LEU A 45 0.67 3.97 -4.15
CA LEU A 45 -0.24 4.88 -3.45
C LEU A 45 -0.66 4.34 -2.08
N MET A 46 -0.99 3.05 -1.98
CA MET A 46 -1.39 2.45 -0.71
C MET A 46 -0.21 2.31 0.25
N LYS A 47 0.98 2.00 -0.26
CA LYS A 47 2.22 2.01 0.51
C LYS A 47 2.47 3.37 1.13
N GLU A 48 2.35 4.44 0.35
CA GLU A 48 2.56 5.82 0.83
C GLU A 48 1.55 6.22 1.91
N ARG A 49 0.28 5.83 1.75
CA ARG A 49 -0.76 6.05 2.77
C ARG A 49 -0.45 5.30 4.05
N TYR A 50 0.02 4.05 3.96
CA TYR A 50 0.44 3.28 5.12
C TYR A 50 1.67 3.91 5.79
N ASP A 51 2.69 4.30 5.02
CA ASP A 51 3.89 4.95 5.54
C ASP A 51 3.55 6.24 6.30
N ARG A 52 2.63 7.07 5.78
CA ARG A 52 2.11 8.25 6.47
C ARG A 52 1.38 7.90 7.77
N ALA A 53 0.45 6.95 7.73
CA ALA A 53 -0.29 6.52 8.92
C ALA A 53 0.63 5.88 9.98
N ARG A 54 1.69 5.16 9.55
CA ARG A 54 2.71 4.60 10.44
C ARG A 54 3.57 5.68 11.07
N ARG A 55 3.99 6.69 10.31
CA ARG A 55 4.74 7.83 10.87
C ARG A 55 3.93 8.57 11.93
N ALA A 56 2.66 8.87 11.64
CA ALA A 56 1.76 9.47 12.62
C ALA A 56 1.63 8.63 13.89
N LEU A 57 1.39 7.31 13.76
CA LEU A 57 1.32 6.39 14.89
C LEU A 57 2.61 6.37 15.74
N LEU A 58 3.77 6.54 15.11
CA LEU A 58 5.08 6.55 15.78
C LEU A 58 5.47 7.93 16.33
N GLY A 59 4.64 8.97 16.14
CA GLY A 59 5.00 10.35 16.49
C GLY A 59 6.10 10.94 15.59
N LEU A 60 6.29 10.37 14.39
CA LEU A 60 7.27 10.78 13.38
C LEU A 60 6.60 11.53 12.21
N ALA A 61 5.40 12.07 12.41
CA ALA A 61 4.80 12.97 11.45
C ALA A 61 5.58 14.29 11.52
N GLU A 62 6.60 14.43 10.67
CA GLU A 62 7.29 15.71 10.50
C GLU A 62 6.25 16.78 10.12
N GLU A 63 6.30 17.92 10.82
CA GLU A 63 5.66 19.16 10.40
C GLU A 63 6.34 19.59 9.09
N GLU A 64 5.71 19.29 7.94
CA GLU A 64 6.10 19.91 6.66
C GLU A 64 5.82 21.42 6.68
#